data_AF-A0A940AM28-F1
#
_entry.id   AF-A0A940AM28-F1
#
_cell.length_a   1.000
_cell.length_b   1.000
_cell.length_c   1.000
_cell.angle_alpha   90.00
_cell.angle_beta   90.00
_cell.angle_gamma   90.00
#
_symmetry.space_group_name_H-M   'P 1'
#
loop_
_entity.id
_entity.type
_entity.pdbx_description
1 polymer ?
#
loop_
_entity_poly.entity_id
_entity_poly.type
_entity_poly.pdbx_seq_one_letter_code
_entity_poly.pdbx_strand_id
1 'polypeptide(L)'
;MPDESQLEQGQDTAPHQARDVPERPRPVIEMSHVWKYFGPLVALQDVNVAVQAKERIVIIGPSGSGKSTMLRAINRLETVDRGSIFINGTDITKCRDSELNHVRQNLGMVFQSFNLFPHKTVLHNLTMAPIKLLHMKKSDAEDRALALLKKVGISDKANV
;
A
#
# COMPACT_ATOMS: atom_id res chain seq x y z
N MET A 1 21.86 69.02 26.01
CA MET A 1 22.35 68.33 24.80
C MET A 1 22.43 66.86 25.16
N PRO A 2 21.42 66.08 24.78
CA PRO A 2 21.38 65.50 23.43
C PRO A 2 20.20 66.00 22.60
N ASP A 3 20.36 65.78 21.30
CA ASP A 3 19.71 66.40 20.15
C ASP A 3 18.96 65.34 19.32
N GLU A 4 18.06 65.83 18.46
CA GLU A 4 17.44 65.19 17.29
C GLU A 4 16.56 63.94 17.54
N SER A 5 15.24 64.06 17.64
CA SER A 5 14.29 64.35 16.55
C SER A 5 14.19 63.26 15.47
N GLN A 6 13.03 62.57 15.52
CA GLN A 6 12.29 61.94 14.42
C GLN A 6 12.74 60.57 13.88
N LEU A 7 11.74 59.66 13.85
CA LEU A 7 11.46 58.55 12.92
C LEU A 7 10.85 57.41 13.78
N GLU A 8 9.65 56.88 13.61
CA GLU A 8 8.51 57.08 12.72
C GLU A 8 7.33 56.32 13.36
N GLN A 9 6.11 56.83 13.20
CA GLN A 9 4.88 56.09 13.50
C GLN A 9 4.72 54.91 12.54
N GLY A 10 4.19 53.77 12.98
CA GLY A 10 3.89 52.68 12.04
C GLY A 10 3.29 51.39 12.62
N GLN A 11 1.97 51.42 12.86
CA GLN A 11 1.01 50.35 12.53
C GLN A 11 1.02 49.00 13.30
N ASP A 12 -0.10 48.83 14.00
CA ASP A 12 -0.83 47.59 14.29
C ASP A 12 -0.74 46.54 13.16
N THR A 13 -0.44 45.27 13.48
CA THR A 13 -1.05 44.10 12.81
C THR A 13 -0.74 42.78 13.55
N ALA A 14 -1.79 42.21 14.15
CA ALA A 14 -2.23 40.81 14.17
C ALA A 14 -1.27 39.64 14.53
N PRO A 15 -1.78 38.61 15.26
CA PRO A 15 -1.02 37.41 15.59
C PRO A 15 -0.62 36.63 14.33
N HIS A 16 0.62 36.14 14.34
CA HIS A 16 1.24 35.30 13.33
C HIS A 16 0.37 34.06 13.06
N GLN A 17 -0.49 34.15 12.04
CA GLN A 17 -1.30 33.04 11.56
C GLN A 17 -0.35 31.88 11.22
N ALA A 18 -0.61 30.73 11.84
CA ALA A 18 -0.03 29.46 11.44
C ALA A 18 -0.21 29.35 9.93
N ARG A 19 0.91 29.33 9.21
CA ARG A 19 0.89 29.09 7.77
C ARG A 19 0.15 27.79 7.55
N ASP A 20 -0.97 27.84 6.84
CA ASP A 20 -1.61 26.66 6.27
C ASP A 20 -0.56 25.93 5.43
N VAL A 21 0.09 24.94 6.03
CA VAL A 21 0.87 23.97 5.30
C VAL A 21 -0.17 23.21 4.49
N PRO A 22 -0.18 23.31 3.14
CA PRO A 22 -1.17 22.59 2.36
C PRO A 22 -1.07 21.12 2.73
N GLU A 23 -2.17 20.56 3.23
CA GLU A 23 -2.24 19.16 3.68
C GLU A 23 -1.93 18.29 2.45
N ARG A 24 -0.67 17.86 2.34
CA ARG A 24 -0.25 17.01 1.23
C ARG A 24 -1.09 15.75 1.31
N PRO A 25 -1.66 15.26 0.18
CA PRO A 25 -2.45 14.05 0.19
C PRO A 25 -1.62 12.92 0.81
N ARG A 26 -2.21 12.23 1.80
CA ARG A 26 -1.52 11.14 2.50
C ARG A 26 -1.23 10.00 1.48
N PRO A 27 -0.01 9.45 1.46
CA PRO A 27 0.32 8.32 0.61
C PRO A 27 -0.61 7.13 0.87
N VAL A 28 -0.95 6.37 -0.18
CA VAL A 28 -1.71 5.11 -0.04
C VAL A 28 -0.83 3.97 0.46
N ILE A 29 0.48 4.03 0.18
CA ILE A 29 1.49 3.12 0.73
C ILE A 29 2.64 3.99 1.24
N GLU A 30 3.04 3.78 2.48
CA GLU A 30 4.19 4.45 3.07
C GLU A 30 5.06 3.42 3.79
N MET A 31 6.36 3.50 3.57
CA MET A 31 7.40 2.77 4.30
C MET A 31 8.35 3.81 4.89
N SER A 32 8.55 3.78 6.21
CA SER A 32 9.38 4.75 6.93
C SER A 32 10.47 4.00 7.68
N HIS A 33 11.72 4.24 7.29
CA HIS A 33 12.92 3.64 7.88
C HIS A 33 12.87 2.12 8.04
N VAL A 34 12.44 1.41 6.99
CA VAL A 34 12.20 -0.04 7.06
C VAL A 34 13.50 -0.84 6.97
N TRP A 35 13.68 -1.76 7.91
CA TRP A 35 14.76 -2.74 7.91
C TRP A 35 14.22 -4.16 7.96
N LYS A 36 14.89 -5.06 7.23
CA LYS A 36 14.64 -6.50 7.27
C LYS A 36 15.94 -7.29 7.23
N TYR A 37 16.09 -8.18 8.19
CA TYR A 37 17.20 -9.12 8.31
C TYR A 37 16.70 -10.57 8.18
N PHE A 38 17.52 -11.42 7.58
CA PHE A 38 17.39 -12.86 7.62
C PHE A 38 18.69 -13.44 8.19
N GLY A 39 18.74 -13.61 9.51
CA GLY A 39 19.98 -13.88 10.21
C GLY A 39 21.00 -12.74 9.96
N PRO A 40 22.20 -13.02 9.45
CA PRO A 40 23.20 -11.98 9.16
C PRO A 40 22.93 -11.20 7.86
N LEU A 41 22.01 -11.67 7.00
CA LEU A 41 21.74 -11.04 5.72
C LEU A 41 20.81 -9.83 5.89
N VAL A 42 21.26 -8.65 5.44
CA VAL A 42 20.43 -7.44 5.35
C VAL A 42 19.65 -7.46 4.04
N ALA A 43 18.36 -7.76 4.11
CA ALA A 43 17.49 -7.81 2.93
C ALA A 43 16.85 -6.46 2.60
N LEU A 44 16.55 -5.63 3.60
CA LEU A 44 16.13 -4.23 3.43
C LEU A 44 16.94 -3.37 4.41
N GLN A 45 17.53 -2.30 3.90
CA GLN A 45 18.39 -1.38 4.63
C GLN A 45 17.84 0.04 4.53
N ASP A 46 17.25 0.54 5.62
CA ASP A 46 16.68 1.89 5.74
C ASP A 46 15.81 2.35 4.56
N VAL A 47 14.86 1.49 4.17
CA VAL A 47 14.02 1.73 3.00
C VAL A 47 12.91 2.72 3.33
N ASN A 48 12.83 3.80 2.53
CA ASN A 48 11.82 4.84 2.62
C ASN A 48 11.08 4.95 1.27
N VAL A 49 9.76 4.76 1.27
CA VAL A 49 8.93 4.78 0.06
C VAL A 49 7.60 5.43 0.40
N ALA A 50 7.13 6.34 -0.45
CA ALA A 50 5.79 6.90 -0.37
C ALA A 50 5.14 6.82 -1.75
N VAL A 51 4.00 6.15 -1.85
CA VAL A 51 3.25 5.94 -3.09
C VAL A 51 1.92 6.66 -2.99
N GLN A 52 1.66 7.53 -3.96
CA GLN A 52 0.42 8.29 -4.04
C GLN A 52 -0.70 7.50 -4.71
N ALA A 53 -1.94 7.89 -4.44
CA ALA A 53 -3.09 7.29 -5.12
C ALA A 53 -2.95 7.45 -6.65
N LYS A 54 -3.23 6.37 -7.39
CA LYS A 54 -3.11 6.29 -8.86
C LYS A 54 -1.68 6.35 -9.41
N GLU A 55 -0.67 6.34 -8.56
CA GLU A 55 0.73 6.25 -8.97
C GLU A 55 1.07 4.84 -9.46
N ARG A 56 2.00 4.74 -10.42
CA ARG A 56 2.54 3.49 -10.92
C ARG A 56 4.05 3.49 -10.71
N ILE A 57 4.52 2.55 -9.89
CA ILE A 57 5.94 2.43 -9.54
C ILE A 57 6.47 1.09 -10.05
N VAL A 58 7.67 1.11 -10.61
CA VAL A 58 8.41 -0.08 -11.02
C VAL A 58 9.69 -0.14 -10.20
N ILE A 59 9.94 -1.30 -9.57
CA ILE A 59 11.14 -1.54 -8.77
C ILE A 59 12.05 -2.49 -9.55
N ILE A 60 13.26 -2.05 -9.86
CA ILE A 60 14.27 -2.81 -10.60
C ILE A 60 15.54 -2.99 -9.77
N GLY A 61 16.33 -4.01 -10.09
CA GLY A 61 17.60 -4.29 -9.40
C GLY A 61 18.04 -5.75 -9.57
N PRO A 62 19.30 -6.09 -9.23
CA PRO A 62 19.84 -7.44 -9.38
C PRO A 62 19.12 -8.46 -8.50
N SER A 63 19.30 -9.76 -8.79
CA SER A 63 18.79 -10.81 -7.90
C SER A 63 19.35 -10.63 -6.48
N GLY A 64 18.55 -10.90 -5.47
CA GLY A 64 18.93 -10.71 -4.06
C GLY A 64 18.85 -9.28 -3.52
N SER A 65 18.55 -8.27 -4.35
CA SER A 65 18.48 -6.86 -3.91
C SER A 65 17.28 -6.48 -3.03
N GLY A 66 16.54 -7.45 -2.47
CA GLY A 66 15.42 -7.20 -1.56
C GLY A 66 14.06 -6.85 -2.19
N LYS A 67 13.93 -6.77 -3.52
CA LYS A 67 12.67 -6.36 -4.19
C LYS A 67 11.45 -7.18 -3.77
N SER A 68 11.56 -8.52 -3.84
CA SER A 68 10.48 -9.42 -3.46
C SER A 68 10.21 -9.36 -1.95
N THR A 69 11.24 -9.13 -1.14
CA THR A 69 11.10 -8.90 0.31
C THR A 69 10.30 -7.63 0.58
N MET A 70 10.59 -6.54 -0.14
CA MET A 70 9.85 -5.28 -0.03
C MET A 70 8.37 -5.44 -0.41
N LEU A 71 8.09 -6.06 -1.56
CA LEU A 71 6.70 -6.30 -1.99
C LEU A 71 5.93 -7.21 -1.01
N ARG A 72 6.59 -8.22 -0.44
CA ARG A 72 5.99 -9.08 0.59
C ARG A 72 5.78 -8.35 1.92
N ALA A 73 6.67 -7.42 2.28
CA ALA A 73 6.52 -6.59 3.47
C ALA A 73 5.30 -5.66 3.38
N ILE A 74 5.04 -5.07 2.21
CA ILE A 74 3.86 -4.22 1.95
C ILE A 74 2.55 -4.99 2.19
N ASN A 75 2.47 -6.26 1.77
CA ASN A 75 1.28 -7.09 1.99
C ASN A 75 1.29 -7.86 3.34
N ARG A 76 2.28 -7.54 4.19
CA ARG A 76 2.60 -8.23 5.46
C ARG A 76 2.66 -9.77 5.33
N LEU A 77 3.17 -10.27 4.20
CA LEU A 77 3.58 -11.67 4.05
C LEU A 77 4.96 -11.91 4.65
N GLU A 78 5.72 -10.82 4.84
CA GLU A 78 6.98 -10.78 5.57
C GLU A 78 6.88 -9.70 6.65
N THR A 79 7.36 -9.97 7.86
CA THR A 79 7.48 -8.96 8.93
C THR A 79 8.75 -8.15 8.73
N VAL A 80 8.77 -6.91 9.22
CA VAL A 80 9.97 -6.05 9.25
C VAL A 80 10.54 -6.04 10.67
N ASP A 81 11.85 -5.84 10.79
CA ASP A 81 12.53 -5.80 12.09
C ASP A 81 12.59 -4.39 12.68
N ARG A 82 12.61 -3.36 11.82
CA ARG A 82 12.54 -1.95 12.21
C ARG A 82 11.75 -1.14 11.20
N GLY A 83 11.31 0.04 11.64
CA GLY A 83 10.53 0.98 10.84
C GLY A 83 9.04 0.68 10.87
N SER A 84 8.30 1.42 10.06
CA SER A 84 6.84 1.33 9.96
C SER A 84 6.40 1.25 8.51
N ILE A 85 5.27 0.57 8.30
CA ILE A 85 4.62 0.46 7.00
C ILE A 85 3.17 0.86 7.21
N PHE A 86 2.67 1.79 6.40
CA PHE A 86 1.29 2.24 6.42
C PHE A 86 0.61 1.95 5.10
N ILE A 87 -0.63 1.48 5.16
CA ILE A 87 -1.50 1.26 4.00
C ILE A 87 -2.78 2.05 4.25
N ASN A 88 -3.08 3.00 3.37
CA ASN A 88 -4.21 3.94 3.52
C ASN A 88 -4.26 4.56 4.94
N GLY A 89 -3.11 4.96 5.47
CA GLY A 89 -2.97 5.52 6.81
C GLY A 89 -3.03 4.53 7.98
N THR A 90 -3.26 3.24 7.73
CA THR A 90 -3.24 2.19 8.78
C THR A 90 -1.83 1.64 8.94
N ASP A 91 -1.26 1.74 10.14
CA ASP A 91 0.05 1.14 10.47
C ASP A 91 -0.06 -0.39 10.50
N ILE A 92 0.27 -1.03 9.39
CA ILE A 92 0.17 -2.48 9.30
C ILE A 92 1.17 -3.14 10.24
N THR A 93 2.31 -2.50 10.57
CA THR A 93 3.38 -3.09 11.41
C THR A 93 2.90 -3.54 12.78
N LYS A 94 1.86 -2.90 13.31
CA LYS A 94 1.28 -3.16 14.63
C LYS A 94 -0.08 -3.86 14.59
N CYS A 95 -0.65 -4.08 13.40
CA CYS A 95 -1.94 -4.75 13.27
C CYS A 95 -1.88 -6.20 13.75
N ARG A 96 -2.96 -6.63 14.39
CA ARG A 96 -3.23 -8.05 14.66
C ARG A 96 -3.65 -8.75 13.37
N ASP A 97 -3.55 -10.08 13.34
CA ASP A 97 -3.88 -10.88 12.15
C ASP A 97 -5.32 -10.64 11.65
N SER A 98 -6.29 -10.44 12.55
CA SER A 98 -7.67 -10.13 12.19
C SER A 98 -7.80 -8.79 11.45
N GLU A 99 -7.03 -7.78 11.86
CA GLU A 99 -7.03 -6.45 11.23
C GLU A 99 -6.31 -6.50 9.87
N LEU A 100 -5.23 -7.26 9.78
CA LEU A 100 -4.50 -7.49 8.53
C LEU A 100 -5.39 -8.13 7.46
N ASN A 101 -6.30 -9.02 7.83
CA ASN A 101 -7.23 -9.62 6.87
C ASN A 101 -8.12 -8.57 6.19
N HIS A 102 -8.57 -7.54 6.91
CA HIS A 102 -9.34 -6.44 6.33
C HIS A 102 -8.48 -5.55 5.43
N VAL A 103 -7.23 -5.27 5.82
CA VAL A 103 -6.29 -4.52 4.96
C VAL A 103 -6.05 -5.27 3.65
N ARG A 104 -5.85 -6.59 3.72
CA ARG A 104 -5.60 -7.46 2.56
C ARG A 104 -6.77 -7.53 1.57
N GLN A 105 -8.01 -7.28 1.99
CA GLN A 105 -9.14 -7.19 1.06
C GLN A 105 -8.99 -6.02 0.07
N ASN A 106 -8.22 -4.99 0.44
CA ASN A 106 -7.94 -3.83 -0.41
C ASN A 106 -6.57 -3.89 -1.10
N LEU A 107 -5.80 -4.96 -0.91
CA LEU A 107 -4.48 -5.17 -1.52
C LEU A 107 -4.50 -6.38 -2.46
N GLY A 108 -4.38 -6.11 -3.76
CA GLY A 108 -4.18 -7.16 -4.76
C GLY A 108 -2.70 -7.52 -4.90
N MET A 109 -2.36 -8.81 -4.90
CA MET A 109 -1.01 -9.30 -5.16
C MET A 109 -1.02 -10.42 -6.19
N VAL A 110 -0.14 -10.33 -7.18
CA VAL A 110 0.11 -11.38 -8.17
C VAL A 110 1.54 -11.89 -7.95
N PHE A 111 1.69 -13.21 -7.82
CA PHE A 111 2.98 -13.86 -7.59
C PHE A 111 3.64 -14.27 -8.91
N GLN A 112 4.96 -14.41 -8.89
CA GLN A 112 5.74 -14.89 -10.05
C GLN A 112 5.34 -16.32 -10.45
N SER A 113 5.14 -17.21 -9.48
CA SER A 113 4.57 -18.53 -9.70
C SER A 113 3.06 -18.48 -9.46
N PHE A 114 2.29 -19.19 -10.30
CA PHE A 114 0.83 -19.22 -10.18
C PHE A 114 0.41 -19.89 -8.86
N ASN A 115 -0.25 -19.12 -8.00
CA ASN A 115 -0.77 -19.60 -6.72
C ASN A 115 -2.28 -19.87 -6.79
N LEU A 116 -2.68 -20.68 -7.78
CA LEU A 116 -4.07 -21.10 -8.00
C LEU A 116 -4.37 -22.39 -7.24
N PHE A 117 -5.64 -22.62 -6.91
CA PHE A 117 -6.12 -23.90 -6.39
C PHE A 117 -6.31 -24.87 -7.56
N PRO A 118 -5.44 -25.90 -7.73
CA PRO A 118 -5.43 -26.74 -8.93
C PRO A 118 -6.63 -27.67 -9.04
N HIS A 119 -7.32 -27.91 -7.93
CA HIS A 119 -8.52 -28.73 -7.83
C HIS A 119 -9.82 -27.91 -8.04
N LYS A 120 -9.70 -26.69 -8.56
CA LYS A 120 -10.83 -25.77 -8.79
C LYS A 120 -10.72 -25.19 -10.18
N THR A 121 -11.88 -24.95 -10.80
CA THR A 121 -11.92 -24.26 -12.08
C THR A 121 -11.42 -22.82 -11.95
N VAL A 122 -11.07 -22.20 -13.08
CA VAL A 122 -10.71 -20.78 -13.13
C VAL A 122 -11.81 -19.90 -12.52
N LEU A 123 -13.08 -20.15 -12.87
CA LEU A 123 -14.21 -19.40 -12.33
C LEU A 123 -14.28 -19.51 -10.80
N HIS A 124 -14.10 -20.71 -10.24
CA HIS A 124 -14.13 -20.92 -8.80
C HIS A 124 -12.92 -20.28 -8.10
N ASN A 125 -11.74 -20.28 -8.73
CA ASN A 125 -10.58 -19.55 -8.22
C ASN A 125 -10.88 -18.04 -8.10
N LEU A 126 -11.62 -17.46 -9.05
CA LEU A 126 -11.99 -16.04 -9.05
C LEU A 126 -13.12 -15.70 -8.08
N THR A 127 -14.12 -16.58 -7.92
CA THR A 127 -15.33 -16.27 -7.13
C THR A 127 -15.21 -16.60 -5.64
N MET A 128 -14.30 -17.50 -5.25
CA MET A 128 -14.22 -17.98 -3.87
C MET A 128 -13.99 -16.86 -2.85
N ALA A 129 -13.01 -15.98 -3.10
CA ALA A 129 -12.68 -14.90 -2.16
C ALA A 129 -13.80 -13.84 -2.07
N PRO A 130 -14.37 -13.33 -3.18
CA PRO A 130 -15.54 -12.44 -3.13
C PRO A 130 -16.72 -13.03 -2.35
N ILE A 131 -17.04 -14.31 -2.54
CA ILE A 131 -18.16 -14.95 -1.85
C ILE A 131 -17.86 -15.13 -0.35
N LYS A 132 -16.68 -15.66 -0.01
CA LYS A 132 -16.37 -16.01 1.40
C LYS A 132 -16.01 -14.81 2.27
N LEU A 133 -15.31 -13.82 1.71
CA LEU A 133 -14.75 -12.71 2.47
C LEU A 133 -15.58 -11.43 2.37
N LEU A 134 -16.26 -11.21 1.25
CA LEU A 134 -17.11 -10.04 1.03
C LEU A 134 -18.60 -10.39 1.11
N HIS A 135 -18.95 -11.65 1.37
CA HIS A 135 -20.33 -12.15 1.42
C HIS A 135 -21.14 -11.82 0.15
N MET A 136 -20.46 -11.74 -1.00
CA MET A 136 -21.09 -11.47 -2.29
C MET A 136 -22.00 -12.63 -2.69
N LYS A 137 -23.16 -12.32 -3.27
CA LYS A 137 -24.04 -13.36 -3.83
C LYS A 137 -23.30 -14.10 -4.94
N LYS A 138 -23.56 -15.40 -5.05
CA LYS A 138 -22.91 -16.27 -6.04
C LYS A 138 -23.07 -15.74 -7.47
N SER A 139 -24.28 -15.33 -7.85
CA SER A 139 -24.57 -14.74 -9.17
C SER A 139 -23.68 -13.53 -9.46
N ASP A 140 -23.64 -12.59 -8.52
CA ASP A 140 -22.92 -11.32 -8.69
C ASP A 140 -21.39 -11.55 -8.77
N ALA A 141 -20.89 -12.54 -8.01
CA ALA A 141 -19.50 -12.96 -8.07
C ALA A 141 -19.15 -13.61 -9.40
N GLU A 142 -20.02 -14.49 -9.93
CA GLU A 142 -19.85 -15.14 -11.24
C GLU A 142 -19.88 -14.11 -12.37
N ASP A 143 -20.84 -13.20 -12.38
CA ASP A 143 -20.94 -12.12 -13.38
C ASP A 143 -19.67 -11.25 -13.38
N ARG A 144 -19.20 -10.86 -12.19
CA ARG A 144 -17.95 -10.12 -12.03
C ARG A 144 -16.75 -10.90 -12.54
N ALA A 145 -16.65 -12.19 -12.22
CA ALA A 145 -15.55 -13.04 -12.65
C ALA A 145 -15.54 -13.23 -14.18
N LEU A 146 -16.70 -13.45 -14.79
CA LEU A 146 -16.84 -13.56 -16.25
C LEU A 146 -16.48 -12.26 -16.97
N ALA A 147 -16.88 -11.11 -16.42
CA ALA A 147 -16.48 -9.80 -16.95
C ALA A 147 -14.96 -9.59 -16.87
N LEU A 148 -14.31 -10.03 -15.78
CA LEU A 148 -12.85 -9.98 -15.65
C LEU A 148 -12.15 -10.92 -16.63
N LEU A 149 -12.63 -12.16 -16.80
CA LEU A 149 -12.10 -13.12 -17.77
C LEU A 149 -12.22 -12.59 -19.20
N LYS A 150 -13.33 -11.92 -19.53
CA LYS A 150 -13.48 -11.23 -20.82
C LYS A 150 -12.46 -10.11 -20.99
N LYS A 151 -12.23 -9.32 -19.94
CA LYS A 151 -11.25 -8.21 -19.96
C LYS A 151 -9.80 -8.69 -20.16
N VAL A 152 -9.45 -9.87 -19.65
CA VAL A 152 -8.10 -10.45 -19.82
C VAL A 152 -8.00 -11.42 -21.02
N GLY A 153 -9.09 -11.64 -21.76
CA GLY A 153 -9.09 -12.39 -23.02
C GLY A 153 -9.10 -13.92 -22.90
N ILE A 154 -9.59 -14.48 -21.79
CA ILE A 154 -9.58 -15.95 -21.53
C ILE A 154 -10.95 -16.47 -21.05
N SER A 155 -12.05 -15.95 -21.60
CA SER A 155 -13.41 -16.36 -21.22
C SER A 155 -13.71 -17.84 -21.44
N ASP A 156 -13.09 -18.47 -22.45
CA ASP A 156 -13.24 -19.90 -22.76
C ASP A 156 -12.64 -20.82 -21.68
N LYS A 157 -11.77 -20.29 -20.80
CA LYS A 157 -11.10 -21.06 -19.73
C LYS A 157 -11.87 -21.10 -18.42
N ALA A 158 -13.05 -20.48 -18.31
CA ALA A 158 -13.79 -20.34 -17.06
C ALA A 158 -14.00 -21.68 -16.32
N ASN A 159 -14.23 -22.77 -17.05
CA ASN A 159 -14.57 -24.08 -16.51
C ASN A 159 -13.44 -25.12 -16.59
N VAL A 160 -12.22 -24.68 -16.92
CA VAL A 160 -11.01 -25.51 -16.93
C VAL A 160 -10.41 -25.53 -15.53
#